data_AF-A0AAV2PUL3-F1
#
_entry.id   AF-A0AAV2PUL3-F1
#
_cell.length_a   1.000
_cell.length_b   1.000
_cell.length_c   1.000
_cell.angle_alpha   90.00
_cell.angle_beta   90.00
_cell.angle_gamma   90.00
#
_symmetry.space_group_name_H-M   'P 1'
#
loop_
_entity.id
_entity.type
_entity.pdbx_description
1 polymer ?
#
loop_
_entity_poly.entity_id
_entity_poly.type
_entity_poly.pdbx_seq_one_letter_code
_entity_poly.pdbx_strand_id
1 'polypeptide(L)'
;SVITTVSQINFDQGNYTIGFHNRTTQTLGFGTHDAEAPSWMYHDHIGYLFLNGNEVLRSNAQRIEHGQFYTDIFTAWLDHGSAPLHASYAYALLPNVNEEATQRYAEDPPIEILAQSSKIHAVCHKPSKVSEPHMEISVADPSQRLSEVTLWLTLGQQERAVVVTLPDSDSNKGSTVTLSVDFS
;
A
#
# COMPACT_ATOMS: atom_id res chain seq x y z
N SER A 1 -20.97 1.48 -3.98
CA SER A 1 -19.59 1.98 -3.81
C SER A 1 -18.69 1.52 -4.91
N VAL A 2 -17.66 2.29 -5.19
CA VAL A 2 -16.43 1.87 -5.85
C VAL A 2 -15.47 1.38 -4.75
N ILE A 3 -14.81 0.24 -4.96
CA ILE A 3 -13.94 -0.38 -3.95
C ILE A 3 -12.59 -0.77 -4.54
N THR A 4 -11.56 -0.80 -3.70
CA THR A 4 -10.28 -1.45 -3.99
C THR A 4 -10.10 -2.62 -3.02
N THR A 5 -10.04 -3.85 -3.53
CA THR A 5 -9.75 -5.02 -2.69
C THR A 5 -8.30 -4.99 -2.21
N VAL A 6 -8.11 -5.10 -0.90
CA VAL A 6 -6.79 -5.16 -0.23
C VAL A 6 -6.39 -6.61 0.02
N SER A 7 -7.33 -7.44 0.47
CA SER A 7 -7.08 -8.84 0.78
C SER A 7 -8.35 -9.66 0.60
N GLN A 8 -8.18 -10.91 0.16
CA GLN A 8 -9.21 -11.94 0.17
C GLN A 8 -8.53 -13.31 0.37
N ILE A 9 -8.50 -13.80 1.61
CA ILE A 9 -7.77 -15.01 2.01
C ILE A 9 -8.54 -15.79 3.08
N ASN A 10 -8.08 -17.00 3.43
CA ASN A 10 -8.67 -17.80 4.50
C ASN A 10 -8.58 -17.09 5.85
N PHE A 11 -9.56 -17.31 6.72
CA PHE A 11 -9.63 -16.71 8.06
C PHE A 11 -9.28 -17.72 9.18
N ASP A 12 -8.16 -18.42 9.02
CA ASP A 12 -7.81 -19.60 9.82
C ASP A 12 -7.54 -19.27 11.31
N GLN A 13 -7.03 -18.06 11.61
CA GLN A 13 -6.73 -17.63 12.98
C GLN A 13 -7.96 -17.11 13.74
N GLY A 14 -9.07 -16.85 13.04
CA GLY A 14 -10.31 -16.34 13.63
C GLY A 14 -10.25 -14.88 14.13
N ASN A 15 -9.11 -14.20 13.94
CA ASN A 15 -8.95 -12.80 14.27
C ASN A 15 -7.94 -12.08 13.34
N TYR A 16 -7.98 -10.76 13.37
CA TYR A 16 -7.03 -9.85 12.72
C TYR A 16 -6.94 -8.57 13.55
N THR A 17 -5.87 -7.81 13.38
CA THR A 17 -5.65 -6.56 14.12
C THR A 17 -5.59 -5.36 13.17
N ILE A 18 -6.26 -4.27 13.53
CA ILE A 18 -6.12 -2.95 12.87
C ILE A 18 -5.43 -2.02 13.86
N GLY A 19 -4.45 -1.26 13.39
CA GLY A 19 -3.78 -0.21 14.17
C GLY A 19 -3.96 1.18 13.57
N PHE A 20 -3.93 2.18 14.44
CA PHE A 20 -4.18 3.58 14.11
C PHE A 20 -2.97 4.47 14.43
N HIS A 21 -2.90 5.65 13.81
CA HIS A 21 -1.79 6.59 14.02
C HIS A 21 -1.63 7.07 15.47
N ASN A 22 -2.70 7.03 16.26
CA ASN A 22 -2.68 7.34 17.70
C ASN A 22 -2.14 6.17 18.57
N ARG A 23 -1.58 5.13 17.94
CA ARG A 23 -1.03 3.91 18.58
C ARG A 23 -2.07 3.02 19.27
N THR A 24 -3.36 3.27 19.06
CA THR A 24 -4.40 2.33 19.48
C THR A 24 -4.53 1.19 18.47
N THR A 25 -4.96 0.03 18.95
CA THR A 25 -5.22 -1.15 18.12
C THR A 25 -6.61 -1.72 18.43
N GLN A 26 -7.16 -2.44 17.46
CA GLN A 26 -8.41 -3.19 17.57
C GLN A 26 -8.19 -4.59 17.01
N THR A 27 -8.36 -5.61 17.85
CA THR A 27 -8.43 -7.00 17.41
C THR A 27 -9.87 -7.37 17.14
N LEU A 28 -10.15 -7.83 15.93
CA LEU A 28 -11.48 -8.07 15.40
C LEU A 28 -11.58 -9.53 14.93
N GLY A 29 -12.81 -10.06 14.91
CA GLY A 29 -13.11 -11.42 14.48
C GLY A 29 -14.12 -11.46 13.34
N PHE A 30 -14.91 -12.52 13.28
CA PHE A 30 -16.04 -12.67 12.36
C PHE A 30 -16.99 -11.44 12.36
N GLY A 31 -17.68 -11.26 11.23
CA GLY A 31 -18.59 -10.14 10.99
C GLY A 31 -17.97 -9.06 10.10
N THR A 32 -18.74 -7.99 9.91
CA THR A 32 -18.34 -6.81 9.14
C THR A 32 -17.90 -5.71 10.09
N HIS A 33 -16.78 -5.08 9.79
CA HIS A 33 -16.22 -3.98 10.57
C HIS A 33 -15.74 -2.86 9.64
N ASP A 34 -15.78 -1.64 10.15
CA ASP A 34 -15.31 -0.44 9.45
C ASP A 34 -14.23 0.23 10.31
N ALA A 35 -13.19 0.75 9.65
CA ALA A 35 -12.13 1.53 10.27
C ALA A 35 -11.85 2.79 9.42
N GLU A 36 -11.93 3.95 10.05
CA GLU A 36 -11.60 5.24 9.44
C GLU A 36 -10.13 5.58 9.67
N ALA A 37 -9.43 5.94 8.60
CA ALA A 37 -8.00 6.28 8.59
C ALA A 37 -7.12 5.30 9.39
N PRO A 38 -7.21 3.97 9.14
CA PRO A 38 -6.28 3.03 9.74
C PRO A 38 -4.87 3.31 9.26
N SER A 39 -3.88 3.08 10.13
CA SER A 39 -2.47 3.17 9.76
C SER A 39 -1.97 1.84 9.18
N TRP A 40 -2.40 0.72 9.77
CA TRP A 40 -2.00 -0.60 9.33
C TRP A 40 -3.06 -1.65 9.71
N MET A 41 -2.97 -2.81 9.07
CA MET A 41 -3.71 -4.02 9.40
C MET A 41 -2.75 -5.20 9.43
N TYR A 42 -2.96 -6.16 10.33
CA TYR A 42 -2.23 -7.41 10.39
C TYR A 42 -3.21 -8.57 10.33
N HIS A 43 -2.97 -9.50 9.40
CA HIS A 43 -3.75 -10.73 9.30
C HIS A 43 -2.88 -11.84 8.69
N ASP A 44 -2.86 -13.00 9.35
CA ASP A 44 -2.22 -14.22 8.88
C ASP A 44 -0.79 -14.05 8.32
N HIS A 45 0.10 -13.53 9.17
CA HIS A 45 1.51 -13.27 8.82
C HIS A 45 1.74 -12.22 7.71
N ILE A 46 0.71 -11.45 7.36
CA ILE A 46 0.79 -10.37 6.40
C ILE A 46 0.45 -9.05 7.10
N GLY A 47 1.39 -8.11 7.04
CA GLY A 47 1.17 -6.71 7.39
C GLY A 47 0.69 -5.93 6.17
N TYR A 48 -0.24 -5.00 6.39
CA TYR A 48 -0.76 -4.08 5.38
C TYR A 48 -0.57 -2.67 5.93
N LEU A 49 0.08 -1.79 5.18
CA LEU A 49 0.22 -0.38 5.54
C LEU A 49 -0.65 0.46 4.63
N PHE A 50 -1.38 1.41 5.19
CA PHE A 50 -2.19 2.37 4.44
C PHE A 50 -1.45 3.70 4.40
N LEU A 51 -1.25 4.24 3.19
CA LEU A 51 -0.26 5.30 2.94
C LEU A 51 -0.88 6.65 2.56
N ASN A 52 -2.19 6.72 2.26
CA ASN A 52 -2.86 7.99 1.97
C ASN A 52 -3.35 8.69 3.25
N GLY A 53 -3.59 7.95 4.35
CA GLY A 53 -3.99 8.48 5.65
C GLY A 53 -5.45 8.94 5.74
N ASN A 54 -6.26 8.65 4.72
CA ASN A 54 -7.67 9.03 4.62
C ASN A 54 -8.57 7.87 4.17
N GLU A 55 -8.04 6.65 4.21
CA GLU A 55 -8.73 5.45 3.80
C GLU A 55 -9.92 5.14 4.69
N VAL A 56 -11.01 4.64 4.09
CA VAL A 56 -12.06 3.93 4.81
C VAL A 56 -11.87 2.45 4.53
N LEU A 57 -11.33 1.71 5.50
CA LEU A 57 -11.15 0.27 5.39
C LEU A 57 -12.41 -0.41 5.89
N ARG A 58 -13.00 -1.24 5.04
CA ARG A 58 -14.05 -2.18 5.43
C ARG A 58 -13.50 -3.60 5.35
N SER A 59 -13.81 -4.39 6.37
CA SER A 59 -13.45 -5.80 6.46
C SER A 59 -14.68 -6.65 6.71
N ASN A 60 -14.64 -7.89 6.21
CA ASN A 60 -15.65 -8.89 6.48
C ASN A 60 -14.98 -10.26 6.63
N ALA A 61 -15.18 -10.88 7.78
CA ALA A 61 -14.85 -12.29 8.02
C ALA A 61 -16.15 -13.09 8.11
N GLN A 62 -16.30 -14.09 7.26
CA GLN A 62 -17.53 -14.89 7.19
C GLN A 62 -17.23 -16.36 6.90
N ARG A 63 -18.12 -17.23 7.38
CA ARG A 63 -18.16 -18.63 6.99
C ARG A 63 -19.00 -18.80 5.73
N ILE A 64 -18.42 -19.41 4.71
CA ILE A 64 -19.13 -19.82 3.51
C ILE A 64 -19.33 -21.32 3.55
N GLU A 65 -20.59 -21.76 3.49
CA GLU A 65 -20.98 -23.16 3.55
C GLU A 65 -21.39 -23.68 2.16
N HIS A 66 -20.96 -24.88 1.82
CA HIS A 66 -21.37 -25.62 0.63
C HIS A 66 -21.64 -27.09 0.99
N GLY A 67 -22.90 -27.40 1.32
CA GLY A 67 -23.29 -28.73 1.77
C GLY A 67 -22.69 -29.05 3.14
N GLN A 68 -21.85 -30.08 3.21
CA GLN A 68 -21.13 -30.47 4.44
C GLN A 68 -19.78 -29.77 4.61
N PHE A 69 -19.36 -28.99 3.60
CA PHE A 69 -18.09 -28.28 3.62
C PHE A 69 -18.31 -26.82 4.01
N TYR A 70 -17.32 -26.24 4.68
CA TYR A 70 -17.28 -24.81 4.93
C TYR A 70 -15.86 -24.28 4.77
N THR A 71 -15.75 -22.99 4.50
CA THR A 71 -14.49 -22.23 4.54
C THR A 71 -14.74 -20.90 5.21
N ASP A 72 -13.81 -20.48 6.06
CA ASP A 72 -13.83 -19.15 6.65
C ASP A 72 -13.00 -18.21 5.78
N ILE A 73 -13.60 -17.14 5.30
CA ILE A 73 -12.98 -16.19 4.36
C ILE A 73 -12.91 -14.83 5.03
N PHE A 74 -11.73 -14.22 4.97
CA PHE A 74 -11.48 -12.84 5.30
C PHE A 74 -11.37 -12.02 4.02
N THR A 75 -12.14 -10.95 3.92
CA THR A 75 -12.05 -9.97 2.83
C THR A 75 -11.87 -8.58 3.43
N ALA A 76 -10.94 -7.80 2.90
CA ALA A 76 -10.74 -6.39 3.27
C ALA A 76 -10.62 -5.52 2.02
N TRP A 77 -11.23 -4.34 2.05
CA TRP A 77 -11.25 -3.41 0.93
C TRP A 77 -11.32 -1.96 1.38
N LEU A 78 -10.80 -1.07 0.55
CA LEU A 78 -10.95 0.37 0.69
C LEU A 78 -12.26 0.79 0.02
N ASP A 79 -13.13 1.48 0.74
CA ASP A 79 -14.42 1.98 0.24
C ASP A 79 -14.29 3.45 -0.20
N HIS A 80 -14.43 3.71 -1.51
CA HIS A 80 -14.35 5.05 -2.11
C HIS A 80 -15.71 5.74 -2.22
N GLY A 81 -16.79 5.14 -1.69
CA GLY A 81 -18.14 5.66 -1.81
C GLY A 81 -18.76 5.45 -3.20
N SER A 82 -19.95 6.00 -3.45
CA SER A 82 -20.77 5.68 -4.63
C SER A 82 -20.35 6.37 -5.93
N ALA A 83 -19.74 7.55 -5.84
CA ALA A 83 -19.34 8.36 -7.00
C ALA A 83 -18.05 9.15 -6.66
N PRO A 84 -16.92 8.46 -6.41
CA PRO A 84 -15.69 9.14 -6.09
C PRO A 84 -15.23 10.04 -7.23
N LEU A 85 -14.80 11.26 -6.90
CA LEU A 85 -14.11 12.14 -7.83
C LEU A 85 -12.63 12.12 -7.49
N HIS A 86 -11.80 11.60 -8.41
CA HIS A 86 -10.35 11.50 -8.24
C HIS A 86 -9.89 10.78 -6.95
N ALA A 87 -10.68 9.82 -6.44
CA ALA A 87 -10.23 9.00 -5.32
C ALA A 87 -8.98 8.20 -5.69
N SER A 88 -8.10 8.03 -4.72
CA SER A 88 -6.85 7.31 -4.86
C SER A 88 -6.67 6.32 -3.70
N TYR A 89 -5.76 5.38 -3.88
CA TYR A 89 -5.35 4.46 -2.83
C TYR A 89 -3.86 4.20 -2.91
N ALA A 90 -3.22 4.02 -1.77
CA ALA A 90 -1.86 3.52 -1.68
C ALA A 90 -1.73 2.63 -0.45
N TYR A 91 -1.26 1.40 -0.65
CA TYR A 91 -0.96 0.49 0.44
C TYR A 91 0.28 -0.32 0.12
N ALA A 92 0.98 -0.77 1.16
CA ALA A 92 2.11 -1.68 1.05
C ALA A 92 1.79 -3.01 1.74
N LEU A 93 2.35 -4.10 1.20
CA LEU A 93 2.26 -5.44 1.77
C LEU A 93 3.60 -5.81 2.40
N LEU A 94 3.55 -6.27 3.64
CA LEU A 94 4.68 -6.82 4.38
C LEU A 94 4.44 -8.32 4.55
N PRO A 95 4.98 -9.18 3.67
CA PRO A 95 4.83 -10.62 3.81
C PRO A 95 5.71 -11.18 4.93
N ASN A 96 5.25 -12.26 5.57
CA ASN A 96 6.02 -13.04 6.54
C ASN A 96 6.49 -12.21 7.76
N VAL A 97 5.60 -11.38 8.30
CA VAL A 97 5.83 -10.58 9.50
C VAL A 97 4.87 -11.00 10.62
N ASN A 98 5.10 -10.51 11.83
CA ASN A 98 4.13 -10.59 12.93
C ASN A 98 3.48 -9.21 13.18
N GLU A 99 2.50 -9.17 14.08
CA GLU A 99 1.79 -7.93 14.44
C GLU A 99 2.76 -6.84 14.92
N GLU A 100 3.66 -7.17 15.85
CA GLU A 100 4.62 -6.21 16.42
C GLU A 100 5.55 -5.61 15.35
N ALA A 101 6.06 -6.43 14.42
CA ALA A 101 6.88 -5.97 13.31
C ALA A 101 6.09 -5.09 12.34
N THR A 102 4.81 -5.41 12.09
CA THR A 102 3.92 -4.58 11.28
C THR A 102 3.72 -3.22 11.92
N GLN A 103 3.39 -3.19 13.21
CA GLN A 103 3.23 -1.96 13.97
C GLN A 103 4.51 -1.12 13.93
N ARG A 104 5.66 -1.73 14.22
CA ARG A 104 6.96 -1.04 14.21
C ARG A 104 7.31 -0.47 12.84
N TYR A 105 7.02 -1.19 11.76
CA TYR A 105 7.25 -0.69 10.40
C TYR A 105 6.32 0.47 10.07
N ALA A 106 5.08 0.47 10.57
CA ALA A 106 4.10 1.54 10.36
C ALA A 106 4.39 2.82 11.16
N GLU A 107 5.23 2.79 12.20
CA GLU A 107 5.61 3.98 12.97
C GLU A 107 6.49 4.96 12.18
N ASP A 108 7.37 4.43 11.32
CA ASP A 108 8.27 5.21 10.47
C ASP A 108 8.54 4.42 9.17
N PRO A 109 7.54 4.33 8.26
CA PRO A 109 7.70 3.55 7.05
C PRO A 109 8.73 4.24 6.14
N PRO A 110 9.78 3.54 5.69
CA PRO A 110 10.76 4.08 4.75
C PRO A 110 10.19 4.16 3.31
N ILE A 111 8.89 4.45 3.16
CA ILE A 111 8.19 4.53 1.87
C ILE A 111 7.58 5.92 1.76
N GLU A 112 7.82 6.58 0.62
CA GLU A 112 7.26 7.88 0.30
C GLU A 112 6.53 7.81 -1.04
N ILE A 113 5.32 8.36 -1.10
CA ILE A 113 4.59 8.58 -2.34
C ILE A 113 5.10 9.88 -2.97
N LEU A 114 5.88 9.76 -4.04
CA LEU A 114 6.41 10.92 -4.78
C LEU A 114 5.34 11.54 -5.70
N ALA A 115 4.48 10.71 -6.28
CA ALA A 115 3.39 11.15 -7.13
C ALA A 115 2.27 10.09 -7.20
N GLN A 116 1.03 10.55 -7.20
CA GLN A 116 -0.15 9.70 -7.35
C GLN A 116 -1.22 10.47 -8.13
N SER A 117 -1.24 10.28 -9.45
CA SER A 117 -2.16 10.94 -10.37
C SER A 117 -2.53 10.02 -11.52
N SER A 118 -3.53 10.42 -12.32
CA SER A 118 -3.91 9.68 -13.54
C SER A 118 -2.81 9.58 -14.60
N LYS A 119 -1.72 10.36 -14.45
CA LYS A 119 -0.59 10.36 -15.37
C LYS A 119 0.62 9.63 -14.81
N ILE A 120 0.87 9.73 -13.51
CA ILE A 120 2.06 9.17 -12.87
C ILE A 120 1.73 8.62 -11.50
N HIS A 121 2.21 7.40 -11.26
CA HIS A 121 2.38 6.82 -9.93
C HIS A 121 3.88 6.66 -9.68
N ALA A 122 4.39 7.22 -8.58
CA ALA A 122 5.80 7.10 -8.21
C ALA A 122 5.94 6.91 -6.70
N VAL A 123 6.72 5.92 -6.30
CA VAL A 123 7.05 5.63 -4.90
C VAL A 123 8.56 5.56 -4.73
N CYS A 124 9.02 6.00 -3.56
CA CYS A 124 10.42 5.95 -3.16
C CYS A 124 10.54 5.10 -1.90
N HIS A 125 11.40 4.08 -1.93
CA HIS A 125 11.88 3.41 -0.73
C HIS A 125 13.16 4.12 -0.27
N LYS A 126 13.06 4.81 0.87
CA LYS A 126 14.15 5.56 1.49
C LYS A 126 15.12 4.60 2.17
N PRO A 127 16.41 4.95 2.23
CA PRO A 127 17.40 4.13 2.94
C PRO A 127 17.02 4.03 4.41
N SER A 128 16.84 2.81 4.91
CA SER A 128 16.55 2.55 6.33
C SER A 128 17.78 2.74 7.22
N LYS A 129 18.99 2.87 6.64
CA LYS A 129 20.26 3.05 7.34
C LYS A 129 21.18 4.02 6.58
N VAL A 130 21.92 4.82 7.33
CA VAL A 130 22.88 5.82 6.79
C VAL A 130 24.02 5.19 5.98
N SER A 131 24.35 3.92 6.20
CA SER A 131 25.47 3.22 5.56
C SER A 131 25.22 2.81 4.10
N GLU A 132 23.98 2.89 3.62
CA GLU A 132 23.59 2.54 2.25
C GLU A 132 22.66 3.64 1.70
N PRO A 133 23.19 4.80 1.29
CA PRO A 133 22.39 5.98 0.94
C PRO A 133 21.80 5.88 -0.48
N HIS A 134 21.32 4.70 -0.86
CA HIS A 134 20.59 4.52 -2.10
C HIS A 134 19.09 4.57 -1.82
N MET A 135 18.37 5.32 -2.65
CA MET A 135 16.91 5.27 -2.72
C MET A 135 16.51 4.37 -3.87
N GLU A 136 15.50 3.52 -3.67
CA GLU A 136 14.86 2.80 -4.77
C GLU A 136 13.58 3.52 -5.17
N ILE A 137 13.44 3.81 -6.46
CA ILE A 137 12.29 4.56 -6.97
C ILE A 137 11.61 3.70 -8.01
N SER A 138 10.31 3.51 -7.84
CA SER A 138 9.45 2.85 -8.82
C SER A 138 8.48 3.85 -9.42
N VAL A 139 8.47 3.96 -10.75
CA VAL A 139 7.65 4.90 -11.52
C VAL A 139 6.83 4.16 -12.56
N ALA A 140 5.54 4.43 -12.61
CA ALA A 140 4.64 3.97 -13.66
C ALA A 140 3.86 5.14 -14.25
N ASP A 141 3.52 5.03 -15.54
CA ASP A 141 2.61 5.94 -16.25
C ASP A 141 1.30 5.21 -16.58
N PRO A 142 0.27 5.35 -15.73
CA PRO A 142 -1.05 4.79 -16.00
C PRO A 142 -1.69 5.32 -17.29
N SER A 143 -1.34 6.54 -17.72
CA SER A 143 -1.90 7.13 -18.94
C SER A 143 -1.33 6.52 -20.20
N GLN A 144 -0.15 5.88 -20.10
CA GLN A 144 0.58 5.28 -21.21
C GLN A 144 0.79 6.31 -22.33
N ARG A 145 1.29 7.49 -22.01
CA ARG A 145 1.51 8.59 -22.98
C ARG A 145 2.84 9.29 -22.79
N LEU A 146 3.55 9.05 -21.69
CA LEU A 146 4.79 9.70 -21.37
C LEU A 146 5.97 8.78 -21.67
N SER A 147 6.98 9.34 -22.31
CA SER A 147 8.29 8.72 -22.53
C SER A 147 9.31 9.04 -21.45
N GLU A 148 9.05 10.09 -20.67
CA GLU A 148 9.97 10.61 -19.68
C GLU A 148 9.23 11.36 -18.58
N VAL A 149 9.77 11.29 -17.36
CA VAL A 149 9.28 11.98 -16.17
C VAL A 149 10.45 12.51 -15.38
N THR A 150 10.36 13.76 -14.92
CA THR A 150 11.29 14.31 -13.93
C THR A 150 10.66 14.24 -12.55
N LEU A 151 11.34 13.57 -11.62
CA LEU A 151 10.97 13.52 -10.21
C LEU A 151 11.96 14.34 -9.38
N TRP A 152 11.44 15.01 -8.37
CA TRP A 152 12.26 15.72 -7.37
C TRP A 152 12.34 14.87 -6.12
N LEU A 153 13.57 14.60 -5.68
CA LEU A 153 13.85 13.78 -4.52
C LEU A 153 14.52 14.63 -3.46
N THR A 154 14.13 14.43 -2.21
CA THR A 154 14.69 15.15 -1.06
C THR A 154 15.29 14.17 -0.06
N LEU A 155 16.55 14.41 0.33
CA LEU A 155 17.21 13.71 1.44
C LEU A 155 17.88 14.72 2.36
N GLY A 156 17.33 14.91 3.56
CA GLY A 156 17.79 15.94 4.49
C GLY A 156 17.62 17.35 3.87
N GLN A 157 18.73 18.06 3.65
CA GLN A 157 18.73 19.38 2.98
C GLN A 157 19.09 19.31 1.49
N GLN A 158 19.38 18.11 0.96
CA GLN A 158 19.71 17.94 -0.45
C GLN A 158 18.44 17.69 -1.27
N GLU A 159 18.39 18.31 -2.45
CA GLU A 159 17.36 18.09 -3.45
C GLU A 159 18.01 17.68 -4.77
N ARG A 160 17.47 16.65 -5.42
CA ARG A 160 17.97 16.14 -6.69
C ARG A 160 16.83 15.88 -7.67
N ALA A 161 16.97 16.41 -8.88
CA ALA A 161 16.12 16.01 -10.00
C ALA A 161 16.61 14.68 -10.58
N VAL A 162 15.68 13.75 -10.78
CA VAL A 162 15.93 12.46 -11.45
C VAL A 162 15.01 12.34 -12.64
N VAL A 163 15.61 12.13 -13.80
CA VAL A 163 14.90 11.90 -15.05
C VAL A 163 14.76 10.40 -15.24
N VAL A 164 13.52 9.95 -15.37
CA VAL A 164 13.15 8.55 -15.54
C VAL A 164 12.58 8.36 -16.93
N THR A 165 13.30 7.63 -17.77
CA THR A 165 12.81 7.19 -19.08
C THR A 165 11.84 6.04 -18.91
N LEU A 166 10.65 6.15 -19.49
CA LEU A 166 9.59 5.16 -19.41
C LEU A 166 9.56 4.27 -20.65
N PRO A 167 8.99 3.04 -20.57
CA PRO A 167 8.88 2.17 -21.72
C PRO A 167 7.81 2.68 -22.69
N ASP A 168 8.24 3.04 -23.89
CA ASP A 168 7.36 3.56 -24.95
C ASP A 168 6.94 2.53 -26.00
N SER A 169 7.52 1.32 -25.95
CA SER A 169 7.12 0.26 -26.87
C SER A 169 5.75 -0.29 -26.50
N ASP A 170 4.92 -0.61 -27.49
CA ASP A 170 3.57 -1.18 -27.28
C ASP A 170 3.58 -2.43 -26.40
N SER A 171 4.67 -3.21 -26.42
CA SER A 171 4.84 -4.41 -25.59
C SER A 171 5.04 -4.14 -24.10
N ASN A 172 5.56 -2.97 -23.74
CA ASN A 172 6.01 -2.64 -22.38
C ASN A 172 5.30 -1.42 -21.81
N LYS A 173 4.39 -0.82 -22.58
CA LYS A 173 3.68 0.39 -22.21
C LYS A 173 2.88 0.20 -20.92
N GLY A 174 3.04 1.13 -19.97
CA GLY A 174 2.41 1.06 -18.65
C GLY A 174 3.13 0.16 -17.64
N SER A 175 4.29 -0.40 -18.00
CA SER A 175 5.16 -1.08 -17.05
C SER A 175 5.78 -0.10 -16.06
N THR A 176 6.08 -0.60 -14.86
CA THR A 176 6.85 0.13 -13.86
C THR A 176 8.35 0.08 -14.19
N VAL A 177 9.03 1.21 -14.06
CA VAL A 177 10.49 1.30 -14.07
C VAL A 177 10.95 1.45 -12.63
N THR A 178 11.91 0.62 -12.21
CA THR A 178 12.58 0.74 -10.92
C THR A 178 14.04 1.11 -11.12
N LEU A 179 14.53 2.09 -10.37
CA LEU A 179 15.92 2.54 -10.40
C LEU A 179 16.46 2.86 -9.01
N SER A 180 17.77 2.71 -8.84
CA SER A 180 18.47 3.11 -7.63
C SER A 180 19.10 4.50 -7.84
N VAL A 181 18.95 5.39 -6.85
CA VAL A 181 19.52 6.73 -6.87
C VAL A 181 20.41 6.92 -5.65
N ASP A 182 21.69 7.19 -5.91
CA ASP A 182 22.65 7.49 -4.85
C ASP A 182 22.67 8.97 -4.52
N PHE A 183 22.66 9.32 -3.24
CA PHE A 183 22.95 10.67 -2.76
C PHE A 183 24.38 10.68 -2.21
N SER A 184 25.35 10.87 -3.11
CA SER A 184 26.76 11.07 -2.79
C SER A 184 27.13 12.55 -2.75
#